data_AF-A0A940P7B6-F1
#
_entry.id   AF-A0A940P7B6-F1
#
_cell.length_a   1.000
_cell.length_b   1.000
_cell.length_c   1.000
_cell.angle_alpha   90.00
_cell.angle_beta   90.00
_cell.angle_gamma   90.00
#
_symmetry.space_group_name_H-M   'P 1'
#
loop_
_entity.id
_entity.type
_entity.pdbx_description
1 polymer ?
#
loop_
_entity_poly.entity_id
_entity_poly.type
_entity_poly.pdbx_seq_one_letter_code
_entity_poly.pdbx_strand_id
1 'polypeptide(L)'
;MKAEAEALRDHEGQRVELDAAVAKYVDACEEAEKELSRLADLRQDIRQLIDKVNDTRMHSILWRRYISGLSWEQVAVSMNYTYRRVTQLHGEALKEICSIQEMSH
;
A
#
# COMPACT_ATOMS: atom_id res chain seq x y z
N MET A 1 22.35 -53.23 -9.37
CA MET A 1 22.99 -52.24 -10.27
C MET A 1 21.99 -51.41 -11.07
N LYS A 2 21.09 -51.98 -11.90
CA LYS A 2 20.15 -51.17 -12.71
C LYS A 2 19.09 -50.38 -11.91
N ALA A 3 18.44 -51.02 -10.93
CA ALA A 3 17.39 -50.39 -10.10
C ALA A 3 17.91 -49.30 -9.14
N GLU A 4 19.16 -49.40 -8.71
CA GLU A 4 19.79 -48.47 -7.77
C GLU A 4 20.19 -47.14 -8.45
N ALA A 5 20.60 -47.22 -9.72
CA ALA A 5 20.89 -46.05 -10.55
C ALA A 5 19.61 -45.29 -10.98
N GLU A 6 18.47 -45.98 -11.05
CA GLU A 6 17.16 -45.39 -11.37
C GLU A 6 16.60 -44.61 -10.17
N ALA A 7 16.66 -45.18 -8.96
CA ALA A 7 16.27 -44.50 -7.72
C ALA A 7 17.12 -43.24 -7.43
N LEU A 8 18.42 -43.27 -7.74
CA LEU A 8 19.30 -42.10 -7.59
C LEU A 8 18.93 -40.96 -8.57
N ARG A 9 18.52 -41.30 -9.80
CA ARG A 9 18.04 -40.31 -10.79
C ARG A 9 16.72 -39.67 -10.37
N ASP A 10 15.80 -40.46 -9.83
CA ASP A 10 14.52 -39.95 -9.35
C ASP A 10 14.70 -39.00 -8.16
N HIS A 11 15.61 -39.30 -7.23
CA HIS A 11 15.97 -38.41 -6.14
C HIS A 11 16.64 -37.11 -6.59
N GLU A 12 17.51 -37.15 -7.59
CA GLU A 12 18.07 -35.94 -8.20
C GLU A 12 17.01 -35.12 -8.93
N GLY A 13 16.08 -35.77 -9.64
CA GLY A 13 14.94 -35.12 -10.29
C GLY A 13 14.03 -34.41 -9.28
N GLN A 14 13.72 -35.06 -8.16
CA GLN A 14 12.94 -34.47 -7.07
C GLN A 14 13.65 -33.27 -6.42
N ARG A 15 14.97 -33.34 -6.27
CA ARG A 15 15.76 -32.22 -5.72
C ARG A 15 15.75 -31.03 -6.67
N VAL A 16 15.92 -31.26 -7.98
CA VAL A 16 15.87 -30.20 -9.00
C VAL A 16 14.50 -29.53 -9.06
N GLU A 17 13.41 -30.29 -8.96
CA GLU A 17 12.05 -29.74 -8.93
C GLU A 17 11.80 -28.90 -7.66
N LEU A 18 12.29 -29.36 -6.50
CA LEU A 18 12.25 -28.61 -5.26
C LEU A 18 13.05 -27.30 -5.35
N ASP A 19 14.27 -27.36 -5.87
CA ASP A 19 15.13 -26.18 -6.03
C ASP A 19 14.48 -25.14 -6.95
N ALA A 20 13.84 -25.58 -8.04
CA ALA A 20 13.10 -24.70 -8.94
C ALA A 20 11.85 -24.10 -8.28
N ALA A 21 11.15 -24.84 -7.43
CA ALA A 21 10.01 -24.34 -6.68
C ALA A 21 10.44 -23.30 -5.62
N VAL A 22 11.56 -23.56 -4.93
CA VAL A 22 12.16 -22.62 -3.96
C VAL A 22 12.60 -21.34 -4.66
N ALA A 23 13.26 -21.44 -5.82
CA ALA A 23 13.66 -20.25 -6.59
C ALA A 23 12.45 -19.38 -6.96
N LYS A 24 11.37 -19.97 -7.49
CA LYS A 24 10.14 -19.23 -7.80
C LYS A 24 9.50 -18.59 -6.57
N TYR A 25 9.56 -19.25 -5.42
CA TYR A 25 9.06 -18.70 -4.17
C TYR A 25 9.87 -17.49 -3.71
N VAL A 26 11.20 -17.57 -3.79
CA VAL A 26 12.10 -16.46 -3.45
C VAL A 26 11.83 -15.27 -4.38
N ASP A 27 11.76 -15.49 -5.70
CA ASP A 27 11.45 -14.43 -6.66
C ASP A 27 10.10 -13.74 -6.36
N ALA A 28 9.07 -14.54 -6.00
CA ALA A 28 7.76 -14.00 -5.62
C ALA A 28 7.80 -13.20 -4.31
N CYS A 29 8.62 -13.61 -3.34
CA CYS A 29 8.82 -12.87 -2.10
C CYS A 29 9.53 -11.55 -2.36
N GLU A 30 10.59 -11.54 -3.16
CA GLU A 30 11.31 -10.32 -3.52
C GLU A 30 10.42 -9.30 -4.23
N GLU A 31 9.54 -9.77 -5.13
CA GLU A 31 8.58 -8.90 -5.81
C GLU A 31 7.55 -8.31 -4.83
N ALA A 32 7.04 -9.13 -3.90
CA ALA A 32 6.12 -8.67 -2.87
C ALA A 32 6.77 -7.65 -1.92
N GLU A 33 8.05 -7.84 -1.57
CA GLU A 33 8.81 -6.91 -0.75
C GLU A 33 9.04 -5.57 -1.46
N LYS A 34 9.37 -5.59 -2.74
CA LYS A 34 9.50 -4.37 -3.56
C LYS A 34 8.19 -3.59 -3.61
N GLU A 35 7.08 -4.27 -3.84
CA GLU A 35 5.77 -3.62 -3.88
C GLU A 35 5.37 -3.09 -2.50
N LEU A 36 5.63 -3.83 -1.43
CA LEU A 36 5.40 -3.36 -0.06
C LEU A 36 6.21 -2.09 0.25
N SER A 37 7.49 -2.06 -0.16
CA SER A 37 8.34 -0.88 0.00
C SER A 37 7.76 0.32 -0.76
N ARG A 38 7.39 0.12 -2.03
CA ARG A 38 6.80 1.17 -2.87
C ARG A 38 5.49 1.73 -2.27
N LEU A 39 4.65 0.86 -1.71
CA LEU A 39 3.42 1.26 -1.04
C LEU A 39 3.70 1.99 0.28
N ALA A 40 4.73 1.57 1.03
CA ALA A 40 5.14 2.24 2.25
C ALA A 40 5.65 3.66 1.96
N ASP A 41 6.49 3.82 0.93
CA ASP A 41 7.01 5.11 0.48
C ASP A 41 5.86 6.03 0.03
N LEU A 42 4.95 5.54 -0.82
CA LEU A 42 3.78 6.32 -1.26
C LEU A 42 2.91 6.77 -0.07
N ARG A 43 2.68 5.88 0.89
CA ARG A 43 1.92 6.22 2.10
C ARG A 43 2.64 7.28 2.94
N GLN A 44 3.96 7.22 3.01
CA GLN A 44 4.77 8.23 3.70
C GLN A 44 4.69 9.59 3.00
N ASP A 45 4.78 9.64 1.67
CA ASP A 45 4.65 10.88 0.90
C ASP A 45 3.29 11.54 1.10
N ILE A 46 2.21 10.75 1.02
CA ILE A 46 0.85 11.23 1.29
C ILE A 46 0.75 11.77 2.71
N ARG A 47 1.31 11.07 3.70
CA ARG A 47 1.31 11.53 5.10
C ARG A 47 2.00 12.88 5.26
N GLN A 48 3.20 13.03 4.70
CA GLN A 48 3.96 14.27 4.78
C GLN A 48 3.21 15.45 4.15
N LEU A 49 2.47 15.20 3.06
CA LEU A 49 1.66 16.23 2.43
C LEU A 49 0.45 16.62 3.29
N ILE A 50 -0.25 15.64 3.85
CA ILE A 50 -1.39 15.87 4.74
C ILE A 50 -0.95 16.62 6.01
N ASP A 51 0.22 16.31 6.56
CA ASP A 51 0.75 16.95 7.77
C ASP A 51 1.08 18.44 7.57
N LYS A 52 1.10 18.96 6.34
CA LYS A 52 1.23 20.39 6.03
C LYS A 52 -0.10 21.16 6.07
N VAL A 53 -1.23 20.46 6.10
CA VAL A 53 -2.58 21.06 6.15
C VAL A 53 -2.88 21.52 7.57
N ASN A 54 -3.12 22.81 7.76
CA ASN A 54 -3.29 23.39 9.09
C ASN A 54 -4.72 23.25 9.63
N ASP A 55 -5.75 23.26 8.76
CA ASP A 55 -7.13 23.05 9.20
C ASP A 55 -7.31 21.60 9.67
N THR A 56 -7.55 21.42 10.97
CA THR A 56 -7.67 20.10 11.61
C THR A 56 -8.80 19.24 11.02
N ARG A 57 -9.87 19.85 10.51
CA ARG A 57 -11.00 19.11 9.92
C ARG A 57 -10.61 18.60 8.53
N MET A 58 -9.91 19.42 7.76
CA MET A 58 -9.37 19.03 6.45
C MET A 58 -8.31 17.95 6.60
N HIS A 59 -7.36 18.12 7.52
CA HIS A 59 -6.37 17.10 7.90
C HIS A 59 -7.07 15.78 8.28
N SER A 60 -8.08 15.83 9.17
CA SER A 60 -8.79 14.63 9.61
C SER A 60 -9.53 13.91 8.47
N ILE A 61 -10.13 14.62 7.51
CA ILE A 61 -10.77 13.98 6.35
C ILE A 61 -9.73 13.27 5.50
N LEU A 62 -8.63 13.96 5.17
CA LEU A 62 -7.58 13.43 4.32
C LEU A 62 -6.89 12.24 4.98
N TRP A 63 -6.56 12.33 6.27
CA TRP A 63 -5.97 11.25 7.04
C TRP A 63 -6.85 10.01 7.04
N ARG A 64 -8.15 10.16 7.32
CA ARG A 64 -9.08 9.03 7.37
C ARG A 64 -9.28 8.41 6.01
N ARG A 65 -9.35 9.22 4.95
CA ARG A 65 -9.53 8.73 3.58
C ARG A 65 -8.30 8.01 3.05
N TYR A 66 -7.12 8.63 3.17
CA TYR A 66 -5.93 8.19 2.44
C TYR A 66 -4.92 7.43 3.30
N ILE A 67 -4.87 7.66 4.61
CA ILE A 67 -3.98 6.94 5.53
C ILE A 67 -4.70 5.76 6.18
N SER A 68 -5.96 5.95 6.59
CA SER A 68 -6.76 4.91 7.25
C SER A 68 -7.63 4.10 6.28
N GLY A 69 -7.71 4.49 5.01
CA GLY A 69 -8.44 3.75 3.96
C GLY A 69 -9.96 3.70 4.13
N LEU A 70 -10.56 4.65 4.87
CA LEU A 70 -11.98 4.64 5.15
C LEU A 70 -12.82 5.05 3.92
N SER A 71 -13.99 4.43 3.77
CA SER A 71 -15.05 4.90 2.87
C SER A 71 -15.58 6.27 3.29
N TRP A 72 -16.19 7.01 2.38
CA TRP A 72 -16.74 8.34 2.70
C TRP A 72 -17.86 8.27 3.74
N GLU A 73 -18.63 7.19 3.74
CA GLU A 73 -19.67 6.87 4.71
C GLU A 73 -19.06 6.65 6.09
N GLN A 74 -17.99 5.86 6.20
CA GLN A 74 -17.28 5.67 7.47
C GLN A 74 -16.63 6.96 7.97
N VAL A 75 -16.07 7.79 7.07
CA VAL A 75 -15.55 9.12 7.43
C VAL A 75 -16.67 9.99 7.98
N ALA A 76 -17.81 10.05 7.30
CA ALA A 76 -18.98 10.81 7.71
C ALA A 76 -19.46 10.42 9.12
N VAL A 77 -19.61 9.12 9.38
CA VAL A 77 -19.94 8.61 10.72
C VAL A 77 -18.86 9.01 11.75
N SER A 78 -17.59 8.79 11.45
CA SER A 78 -16.49 9.05 12.39
C SER A 78 -16.31 10.52 12.75
N MET A 79 -16.69 11.43 11.84
CA MET A 79 -16.59 12.88 12.03
C MET A 79 -17.91 13.53 12.43
N ASN A 80 -18.97 12.72 12.63
CA ASN A 80 -20.33 13.18 12.90
C ASN A 80 -20.83 14.21 11.87
N TYR A 81 -20.53 13.96 10.59
CA TYR A 81 -20.92 14.80 9.45
C TYR A 81 -21.83 14.03 8.50
N THR A 82 -22.57 14.76 7.67
CA THR A 82 -23.27 14.16 6.54
C THR A 82 -22.27 13.80 5.44
N TYR A 83 -22.59 12.78 4.63
CA TYR A 83 -21.81 12.41 3.45
C TYR A 83 -21.50 13.63 2.57
N ARG A 84 -22.52 14.47 2.32
CA ARG A 84 -22.38 15.71 1.53
C ARG A 84 -21.36 16.68 2.15
N ARG A 85 -21.36 16.85 3.48
CA ARG A 85 -20.40 17.75 4.13
C ARG A 85 -18.99 17.20 4.04
N VAL A 86 -18.81 15.89 4.17
CA VAL A 86 -17.50 15.23 4.01
C VAL A 86 -16.95 15.42 2.60
N THR A 87 -17.74 15.18 1.56
CA THR A 87 -17.24 15.31 0.18
C THR A 87 -16.97 16.76 -0.21
N GLN A 88 -17.73 17.73 0.32
CA GLN A 88 -17.42 19.15 0.15
C GLN A 88 -16.12 19.55 0.84
N LEU A 89 -15.96 19.19 2.12
CA LEU A 89 -14.76 19.51 2.89
C LEU A 89 -13.52 18.78 2.35
N HIS A 90 -13.69 17.59 1.78
CA HIS A 90 -12.64 16.89 1.02
C HIS A 90 -12.18 17.71 -0.18
N GLY A 91 -13.12 18.23 -0.99
CA GLY A 91 -12.78 19.08 -2.14
C GLY A 91 -12.09 20.38 -1.74
N GLU A 92 -12.49 20.99 -0.61
CA GLU A 92 -11.80 22.16 -0.04
C GLU A 92 -10.37 21.79 0.41
N ALA A 93 -10.20 20.66 1.09
CA ALA A 93 -8.90 20.17 1.55
C ALA A 93 -7.93 19.86 0.40
N LEU A 94 -8.42 19.32 -0.71
CA LEU A 94 -7.59 19.10 -1.90
C LEU A 94 -7.10 20.41 -2.52
N LYS A 95 -7.91 21.47 -2.50
CA LYS A 95 -7.48 22.79 -2.98
C LYS A 95 -6.38 23.37 -2.09
N GLU A 96 -6.51 23.21 -0.77
CA GLU A 96 -5.46 23.64 0.17
C GLU A 96 -4.15 22.89 -0.10
N ILE A 97 -4.20 21.58 -0.33
CA ILE A 97 -3.03 20.79 -0.74
C ILE A 97 -2.40 21.35 -2.02
N CYS A 98 -3.18 21.63 -3.07
CA CYS A 98 -2.65 22.19 -4.31
C CYS A 98 -1.91 23.50 -4.05
N SER A 99 -2.51 24.40 -3.25
CA SER A 99 -1.85 25.66 -2.88
C SER A 99 -0.57 25.45 -2.07
N ILE A 100 -0.53 24.47 -1.16
CA ILE A 100 0.69 24.11 -0.41
C ILE A 100 1.81 23.66 -1.35
N GLN A 101 1.48 22.86 -2.37
CA GLN A 101 2.47 22.37 -3.33
C GLN A 101 3.02 23.50 -4.20
N GLU A 102 2.16 24.44 -4.62
CA GLU A 102 2.56 25.63 -5.39
C GLU A 102 3.50 26.56 -4.61
N MET A 103 3.34 26.68 -3.28
CA MET A 103 4.23 27.48 -2.43
C MET A 103 5.56 26.79 -2.08
N SER A 104 5.68 25.50 -2.35
CA SER A 104 6.89 24.70 -2.06
C SER A 104 7.86 24.66 -3.25
N HIS A 105 7.62 25.48 -4.29
CA HIS A 105 8.45 25.67 -5.48
C HIS A 105 8.93 27.13 -5.56
#